data_AF-A0A2S9V3S1-F1
#
_entry.id   AF-A0A2S9V3S1-F1
#
_cell.length_a   1.000
_cell.length_b   1.000
_cell.length_c   1.000
_cell.angle_alpha   90.00
_cell.angle_beta   90.00
_cell.angle_gamma   90.00
#
_symmetry.space_group_name_H-M   'P 1'
#
loop_
_entity.id
_entity.type
_entity.pdbx_description
1 polymer ?
#
loop_
_entity_poly.entity_id
_entity_poly.type
_entity_poly.pdbx_seq_one_letter_code
_entity_poly.pdbx_strand_id
1 'polypeptide(L)' 'MNAIEILEKLAIEPNLRLNKFTIEDIHAVEKEIQLAGENNPMLTIVEPHEPEPSEPSEPPEESINKIN' A
#
# COMPACT_ATOMS: atom_id res chain seq x y z
N MET A 1 -11.19 -3.06 24.03
CA MET A 1 -12.29 -2.43 23.27
C MET A 1 -12.70 -3.42 22.17
N ASN A 2 -13.87 -3.35 21.56
CA ASN A 2 -14.18 -4.25 20.42
C ASN A 2 -13.67 -3.65 19.10
N ALA A 3 -13.59 -4.45 18.03
CA ALA A 3 -13.06 -4.00 16.74
C ALA A 3 -13.85 -2.85 16.11
N ILE A 4 -15.18 -2.86 16.23
CA ILE A 4 -16.06 -1.80 15.67
C ILE A 4 -15.79 -0.47 16.38
N GLU A 5 -15.72 -0.47 17.71
CA GLU A 5 -15.45 0.71 18.51
C GLU A 5 -14.07 1.32 18.22
N ILE A 6 -13.07 0.48 17.92
CA ILE A 6 -11.72 0.92 17.51
C ILE A 6 -11.77 1.60 16.13
N LEU A 7 -12.47 0.99 15.17
CA LEU A 7 -12.62 1.53 13.81
C LEU A 7 -13.43 2.84 13.80
N GLU A 8 -14.50 2.92 14.60
CA GLU A 8 -15.30 4.13 14.76
C GLU A 8 -14.45 5.29 15.31
N LYS A 9 -13.59 5.01 16.31
CA LYS A 9 -12.64 6.00 16.83
C LYS A 9 -11.63 6.46 15.78
N LEU A 10 -11.03 5.52 15.04
CA LEU A 10 -10.10 5.85 13.96
C LEU A 10 -10.75 6.69 12.85
N ALA A 11 -12.05 6.50 12.59
CA ALA A 11 -12.78 7.25 11.57
C ALA A 11 -13.04 8.71 11.96
N ILE A 12 -13.23 9.00 13.25
CA ILE A 12 -13.54 10.35 13.74
C ILE A 12 -12.31 11.11 14.26
N GLU A 13 -11.22 10.41 14.59
CA GLU A 13 -9.98 11.01 15.09
C GLU A 13 -8.86 10.98 14.03
N PRO A 14 -8.64 12.06 13.25
CA PRO A 14 -7.72 12.04 12.10
C PRO A 14 -6.24 11.83 12.48
N ASN A 15 -5.89 12.13 13.72
CA ASN A 15 -4.53 11.98 14.27
C ASN A 15 -4.35 10.66 15.04
N LEU A 16 -5.44 9.91 15.28
CA LEU A 16 -5.35 8.61 15.91
C LEU A 16 -4.78 7.61 14.90
N ARG A 17 -3.93 6.71 15.40
CA ARG A 17 -3.25 5.68 14.61
C ARG A 17 -3.36 4.36 15.35
N LEU A 18 -3.36 3.26 14.60
CA LEU A 18 -3.46 1.90 15.15
C LEU A 18 -2.40 1.61 16.23
N ASN A 19 -1.19 2.16 16.09
CA ASN A 19 -0.10 2.01 17.07
C ASN A 19 -0.35 2.71 18.42
N LYS A 20 -1.45 3.44 18.59
CA LYS A 20 -1.89 4.02 19.86
C LYS A 20 -2.79 3.09 20.67
N PHE A 21 -3.23 1.98 20.09
CA PHE A 21 -4.02 0.95 20.75
C PHE A 21 -3.11 -0.14 21.33
N THR A 22 -3.65 -0.96 22.24
CA THR A 22 -2.91 -2.10 22.78
C THR A 22 -2.75 -3.19 21.73
N ILE A 23 -1.80 -4.11 21.94
CA ILE A 23 -1.60 -5.27 21.05
C ILE A 23 -2.87 -6.13 21.00
N GLU A 24 -3.57 -6.27 22.13
CA GLU A 24 -4.82 -7.04 22.21
C GLU A 24 -5.93 -6.40 21.37
N ASP A 25 -6.05 -5.07 21.41
CA ASP A 25 -7.00 -4.33 20.58
C ASP A 25 -6.67 -4.45 19.09
N ILE A 26 -5.39 -4.41 18.71
CA ILE A 26 -4.94 -4.58 17.32
C ILE A 26 -5.29 -5.99 16.84
N HIS A 27 -4.98 -7.03 17.62
CA HIS A 27 -5.32 -8.41 17.28
C HIS A 27 -6.84 -8.62 17.15
N ALA A 28 -7.66 -7.92 17.94
CA ALA A 28 -9.11 -7.99 17.81
C ALA A 28 -9.58 -7.47 16.43
N VAL A 29 -8.98 -6.39 15.94
CA VAL A 29 -9.26 -5.85 14.59
C VAL A 29 -8.78 -6.80 13.50
N GLU A 30 -7.56 -7.32 13.61
CA GLU A 30 -6.98 -8.25 12.62
C GLU A 30 -7.80 -9.54 12.50
N LYS A 31 -8.27 -10.09 13.62
CA LYS A 31 -9.10 -11.29 13.64
C LYS A 31 -10.43 -11.09 12.91
N GLU A 32 -11.09 -9.94 13.11
CA GLU A 32 -12.34 -9.61 12.41
C GLU A 32 -12.12 -9.44 10.90
N ILE A 33 -11.00 -8.82 10.49
CA ILE A 33 -10.62 -8.71 9.07
C ILE A 33 -10.39 -10.09 8.47
N GLN A 34 -9.69 -10.98 9.18
CA GLN A 34 -9.43 -12.35 8.72
C GLN A 34 -10.73 -13.15 8.55
N LEU A 35 -11.64 -13.07 9.53
CA LEU A 35 -12.97 -13.69 9.46
C LEU A 35 -13.79 -13.15 8.28
N ALA A 36 -13.70 -11.84 8.01
CA ALA A 36 -14.32 -11.25 6.84
C ALA A 36 -13.71 -11.81 5.54
N GLY A 37 -12.39 -11.99 5.47
CA GLY A 37 -11.71 -12.58 4.31
C GLY A 37 -12.12 -14.02 4.03
N GLU A 38 -12.41 -14.82 5.07
CA GLU A 38 -12.86 -16.22 4.92
C GLU A 38 -14.30 -16.33 4.39
N ASN A 39 -15.16 -15.35 4.70
CA ASN A 39 -16.58 -15.36 4.31
C ASN A 39 -16.87 -14.58 3.02
N ASN A 40 -15.88 -13.89 2.46
CA ASN A 40 -16.02 -13.06 1.27
C ASN A 40 -15.15 -13.58 0.11
N PRO A 41 -15.48 -13.24 -1.15
CA PRO A 41 -14.62 -13.57 -2.28
C PRO A 41 -13.22 -12.95 -2.12
N MET A 42 -12.20 -13.69 -2.54
CA MET A 42 -10.81 -13.24 -2.50
C MET A 42 -10.62 -11.98 -3.36
N LEU A 43 -10.10 -10.92 -2.76
CA LEU A 43 -9.80 -9.67 -3.44
C LEU A 43 -8.50 -9.79 -4.25
N THR A 44 -8.46 -9.21 -5.45
CA THR A 44 -7.21 -9.05 -6.21
C THR A 44 -6.35 -7.99 -5.54
N ILE A 45 -5.14 -8.36 -5.13
CA ILE A 45 -4.17 -7.42 -4.56
C ILE A 45 -3.43 -6.73 -5.72
N VAL A 46 -3.48 -5.40 -5.75
CA VAL A 46 -2.64 -4.60 -6.66
C VAL A 46 -1.45 -4.10 -5.85
N GLU A 47 -0.28 -4.69 -6.08
CA GLU A 47 0.95 -4.18 -5.48
C GLU A 47 1.33 -2.86 -6.14
N PRO A 48 1.69 -1.82 -5.36
CA PRO A 48 2.21 -0.59 -5.94
C PRO A 48 3.48 -0.92 -6.73
N HIS A 49 3.47 -0.67 -8.04
CA HIS A 49 4.67 -0.80 -8.84
C HIS A 49 5.67 0.27 -8.40
N GLU A 50 6.85 -0.17 -7.95
CA GLU A 50 8.01 0.72 -7.92
C GLU A 50 8.23 1.23 -9.35
N PRO A 51 8.44 2.54 -9.55
CA PRO A 51 8.78 3.04 -10.87
C PRO A 51 10.04 2.31 -11.34
N GLU A 52 9.95 1.64 -12.49
CA GLU A 52 11.12 1.03 -13.11
C GLU A 52 12.20 2.13 -13.29
N PRO A 53 13.46 1.85 -12.95
CA PRO A 53 14.53 2.81 -13.18
C PRO A 53 14.59 3.12 -14.67
N SER A 54 14.43 4.40 -15.04
CA SER A 54 14.50 4.83 -16.43
C SER A 54 15.85 4.44 -17.01
N GLU A 55 15.87 3.62 -18.05
CA GLU A 55 17.08 3.34 -18.81
C GLU A 55 17.65 4.67 -19.37
N PRO A 56 18.96 4.93 -19.25
CA PRO A 56 19.56 6.14 -19.80
C PRO A 56 19.39 6.13 -21.32
N SER A 57 18.73 7.15 -21.86
CA SER A 57 18.59 7.31 -23.31
C SER A 57 19.96 7.38 -23.98
N GLU A 58 20.21 6.54 -24.99
CA GLU A 58 21.44 6.58 -25.77
C GLU A 58 21.62 7.99 -26.40
N PRO A 59 22.85 8.56 -26.35
CA PRO A 59 23.11 9.83 -27.02
C PRO A 59 22.96 9.65 -28.55
N PRO A 60 22.43 10.66 -29.26
CA PRO A 60 22.23 10.57 -30.70
C PRO A 60 23.58 10.40 -31.43
N GLU A 61 23.66 9.44 -32.35
CA GLU A 61 24.82 9.24 -33.22
C GLU A 61 25.03 10.52 -34.08
N GLU A 62 26.13 11.24 -33.82
CA GLU A 62 26.62 12.25 -34.74
C GLU A 62 27.03 11.56 -36.05
N SER A 63 26.19 11.70 -37.08
CA SER A 63 26.52 11.35 -38.45
C SER A 63 27.63 12.28 -38.95
N ILE A 64 28.88 11.84 -38.80
CA ILE A 64 30.06 12.53 -39.34
C ILE A 64 30.01 12.40 -40.87
N ASN A 65 29.43 13.40 -41.55
CA ASN A 65 29.53 13.51 -43.00
C ASN A 65 30.99 13.76 -43.39
N LYS A 66 31.66 12.72 -43.92
CA LYS A 66 32.91 12.87 -44.68
C LYS A 66 32.64 13.72 -45.91
N ILE A 67 33.23 14.91 -45.96
CA ILE A 67 33.41 15.65 -47.21
C ILE A 67 34.90 15.64 -47.52
N ASN A 68 35.21 15.24 -48.76
CA ASN A 68 36.51 14.98 -49.36
C ASN A 68 37.53 16.12 -49.24
#